data_AF-X0PT22-F1
#
_entry.id   AF-X0PT22-F1
#
_cell.length_a   1.000
_cell.length_b   1.000
_cell.length_c   1.000
_cell.angle_alpha   90.00
_cell.angle_beta   90.00
_cell.angle_gamma   90.00
#
_symmetry.space_group_name_H-M   'P 1'
#
loop_
_entity.id
_entity.type
_entity.pdbx_description
1 polymer ?
#
loop_
_entity_poly.entity_id
_entity_poly.type
_entity_poly.pdbx_seq_one_letter_code
_entity_poly.pdbx_strand_id
1 'polypeptide(L)'
;MAELFADVAVYQRSDLAYYQMLANNGVKGVCIKLTEGSRAGSNYINPRALAQTKSALAAGLVVSFYHYSLYNGVTDAKAEADFFVSVAKQMGATANTVMVADAEAPTLYSPYADTQAFQDYIAYMGYNKQATYSMASWFWAKKLPTNRPLWVANYGVSQPGVNNVDAWQYTSTWNGMGQDMSYDYTGLFTTTSGNQVTVESGENEVQINELNRIVDYRTMGIGLAKRDAQILDAPYPWANVIKTIKSNTLWEVFQRKGGYYSLGGEQYINAGDISVTWNTGQAFGDWQGVRVKPINGDIWTQSTPDDGTGVTQLDQDMVYVVTEANVTNDQVYVNIGGWVPIDKFKVVL
;
A
#
# COMPACT_ATOMS: atom_id res chain seq x y z
N MET A 1 13.86 -20.86 19.16
CA MET A 1 14.62 -19.59 19.32
C MET A 1 13.76 -18.52 18.66
N ALA A 2 13.72 -17.30 19.17
CA ALA A 2 12.99 -16.23 18.48
C ALA A 2 13.68 -15.94 17.14
N GLU A 3 12.89 -15.79 16.07
CA GLU A 3 13.42 -15.46 14.75
C GLU A 3 13.71 -13.96 14.67
N LEU A 4 14.58 -13.55 13.75
CA LEU A 4 14.96 -12.16 13.57
C LEU A 4 14.17 -11.51 12.43
N PHE A 5 13.77 -10.25 12.60
CA PHE A 5 13.35 -9.39 11.51
C PHE A 5 13.98 -8.01 11.63
N ALA A 6 14.28 -7.42 10.47
CA ALA A 6 14.79 -6.06 10.36
C ALA A 6 13.64 -5.08 10.11
N ASP A 7 13.84 -3.80 10.40
CA ASP A 7 12.99 -2.74 9.88
C ASP A 7 13.82 -1.70 9.12
N VAL A 8 13.24 -1.17 8.03
CA VAL A 8 13.97 -0.33 7.07
C VAL A 8 13.14 0.85 6.61
N ALA A 9 13.81 1.96 6.40
CA ALA A 9 13.27 3.19 5.83
C ALA A 9 14.16 3.68 4.69
N VAL A 10 14.03 4.97 4.32
CA VAL A 10 14.85 5.59 3.28
C VAL A 10 16.36 5.57 3.58
N TYR A 11 16.75 5.36 4.83
CA TYR A 11 18.15 5.36 5.27
C TYR A 11 18.90 4.08 4.85
N GLN A 12 18.19 2.96 4.77
CA GLN A 12 18.78 1.67 4.41
C GLN A 12 18.84 1.46 2.90
N ARG A 13 19.68 0.51 2.49
CA ARG A 13 19.84 0.09 1.10
C ARG A 13 18.56 -0.56 0.56
N SER A 14 18.40 -0.53 -0.76
CA SER A 14 17.26 -1.11 -1.48
C SER A 14 17.64 -2.22 -2.46
N ASP A 15 18.93 -2.54 -2.60
CA ASP A 15 19.44 -3.56 -3.53
C ASP A 15 19.34 -4.99 -2.97
N LEU A 16 19.17 -5.97 -3.85
CA LEU A 16 19.02 -7.38 -3.50
C LEU A 16 20.16 -7.93 -2.64
N ALA A 17 21.40 -7.52 -2.90
CA ALA A 17 22.57 -8.03 -2.17
C ALA A 17 22.49 -7.69 -0.68
N TYR A 18 21.95 -6.52 -0.34
CA TYR A 18 21.68 -6.15 1.05
C TYR A 18 20.67 -7.09 1.72
N TYR A 19 19.56 -7.40 1.07
CA TYR A 19 18.55 -8.30 1.65
C TYR A 19 19.00 -9.76 1.70
N GLN A 20 19.77 -10.21 0.71
CA GLN A 20 20.42 -11.53 0.76
C GLN A 20 21.42 -11.61 1.92
N MET A 21 22.17 -10.53 2.19
CA MET A 21 23.06 -10.45 3.35
C MET A 21 22.28 -10.57 4.66
N LEU A 22 21.11 -9.91 4.80
CA LEU A 22 20.24 -10.10 5.97
C LEU A 22 19.79 -11.56 6.10
N ALA A 23 19.24 -12.14 5.02
CA ALA A 23 18.75 -13.51 5.01
C ALA A 23 19.83 -14.55 5.36
N ASN A 24 21.03 -14.39 4.79
CA ASN A 24 22.18 -15.26 5.04
C ASN A 24 22.70 -15.16 6.49
N ASN A 25 22.40 -14.07 7.19
CA ASN A 25 22.73 -13.88 8.60
C ASN A 25 21.55 -14.22 9.53
N GLY A 26 20.57 -14.98 9.05
CA GLY A 26 19.49 -15.54 9.87
C GLY A 26 18.26 -14.64 10.03
N VAL A 27 18.23 -13.47 9.41
CA VAL A 27 17.01 -12.63 9.36
C VAL A 27 15.96 -13.31 8.50
N LYS A 28 14.71 -13.33 8.95
CA LYS A 28 13.58 -14.01 8.29
C LYS A 28 12.52 -13.06 7.76
N GLY A 29 12.47 -11.83 8.26
CA GLY A 29 11.51 -10.83 7.82
C GLY A 29 12.10 -9.41 7.73
N VAL A 30 11.39 -8.55 7.01
CA VAL A 30 11.65 -7.10 6.97
C VAL A 30 10.35 -6.31 7.03
N CYS A 31 10.31 -5.34 7.96
CA CYS A 31 9.25 -4.34 8.05
C CYS A 31 9.67 -3.03 7.37
N ILE A 32 8.97 -2.61 6.32
CA ILE A 32 9.39 -1.50 5.45
C ILE A 32 8.51 -0.26 5.70
N LYS A 33 9.13 0.90 5.92
CA LYS A 33 8.40 2.18 6.00
C LYS A 33 7.74 2.46 4.67
N LEU A 34 6.43 2.67 4.68
CA LEU A 34 5.73 3.09 3.46
C LEU A 34 5.39 4.58 3.47
N THR A 35 4.82 5.05 4.57
CA THR A 35 4.20 6.38 4.62
C THR A 35 4.47 7.05 5.96
N GLU A 36 4.31 8.36 5.97
CA GLU A 36 4.33 9.21 7.15
C GLU A 36 3.31 10.32 6.94
N GLY A 37 2.51 10.61 7.97
CA GLY A 37 1.45 11.62 7.92
C GLY A 37 0.32 11.27 6.95
N SER A 38 -0.67 12.16 6.82
CA SER A 38 -1.77 11.99 5.86
C SER A 38 -1.47 12.69 4.52
N ARG A 39 -2.32 12.48 3.51
CA ARG A 39 -2.23 13.21 2.22
C ARG A 39 -2.34 14.73 2.38
N ALA A 40 -3.05 15.19 3.41
CA ALA A 40 -3.18 16.60 3.76
C ALA A 40 -2.10 17.07 4.76
N GLY A 41 -1.41 16.13 5.41
CA GLY A 41 -0.27 16.36 6.28
C GLY A 41 1.05 16.36 5.51
N SER A 42 2.04 15.60 5.97
CA SER A 42 3.35 15.53 5.31
C SER A 42 3.31 14.82 3.94
N ASN A 43 2.27 14.01 3.67
CA ASN A 43 2.07 13.27 2.42
C ASN A 43 3.33 12.50 1.98
N TYR A 44 4.09 12.00 2.95
CA TYR A 44 5.38 11.38 2.67
C TYR A 44 5.18 9.92 2.28
N ILE A 45 5.82 9.53 1.17
CA ILE A 45 5.98 8.13 0.75
C ILE A 45 7.47 7.84 0.73
N ASN A 46 7.88 6.72 1.34
CA ASN A 46 9.27 6.28 1.25
C ASN A 46 9.62 5.97 -0.22
N PRO A 47 10.52 6.75 -0.87
CA PRO A 47 10.82 6.58 -2.29
C PRO A 47 11.55 5.27 -2.60
N ARG A 48 12.09 4.59 -1.57
CA ARG A 48 12.77 3.30 -1.71
C ARG A 48 11.86 2.10 -1.49
N ALA A 49 10.63 2.30 -1.00
CA ALA A 49 9.75 1.22 -0.55
C ALA A 49 9.52 0.13 -1.60
N LEU A 50 9.31 0.49 -2.87
CA LEU A 50 9.08 -0.48 -3.94
C LEU A 50 10.31 -1.37 -4.21
N ALA A 51 11.50 -0.75 -4.25
CA ALA A 51 12.75 -1.47 -4.46
C ALA A 51 13.09 -2.34 -3.24
N GLN A 52 12.90 -1.81 -2.03
CA GLN A 52 13.08 -2.54 -0.77
C GLN A 52 12.16 -3.77 -0.70
N THR A 53 10.88 -3.60 -1.04
CA THR A 53 9.89 -4.69 -1.06
C THR A 53 10.29 -5.79 -2.03
N LYS A 54 10.66 -5.42 -3.27
CA LYS A 54 11.06 -6.39 -4.30
C LYS A 54 12.32 -7.15 -3.92
N SER A 55 13.32 -6.45 -3.41
CA SER A 55 14.58 -7.05 -2.99
C SER A 55 14.41 -7.96 -1.78
N ALA A 56 13.57 -7.58 -0.80
CA ALA A 56 13.27 -8.42 0.37
C ALA A 56 12.56 -9.71 -0.04
N LEU A 57 11.51 -9.63 -0.86
CA LEU A 57 10.80 -10.80 -1.38
C LEU A 57 11.72 -11.72 -2.19
N ALA A 58 12.56 -11.15 -3.06
CA ALA A 58 13.52 -11.91 -3.86
C ALA A 58 14.64 -12.56 -3.03
N ALA A 59 14.94 -12.03 -1.84
CA ALA A 59 15.82 -12.65 -0.86
C ALA A 59 15.13 -13.72 0.00
N GLY A 60 13.84 -13.99 -0.23
CA GLY A 60 13.07 -14.98 0.52
C GLY A 60 12.62 -14.50 1.91
N LEU A 61 12.64 -13.19 2.16
CA LEU A 61 12.23 -12.61 3.44
C LEU A 61 10.72 -12.35 3.46
N VAL A 62 10.10 -12.55 4.62
CA VAL A 62 8.72 -12.12 4.87
C VAL A 62 8.67 -10.60 4.90
N VAL A 63 7.74 -9.99 4.15
CA VAL A 63 7.59 -8.53 4.11
C VAL A 63 6.36 -8.08 4.90
N SER A 64 6.59 -7.11 5.78
CA SER A 64 5.57 -6.32 6.47
C SER A 64 5.78 -4.83 6.20
N PHE A 65 4.80 -4.01 6.57
CA PHE A 65 4.83 -2.58 6.31
C PHE A 65 4.51 -1.79 7.58
N TYR A 66 5.11 -0.60 7.70
CA TYR A 66 4.75 0.34 8.76
C TYR A 66 4.48 1.75 8.24
N HIS A 67 3.69 2.46 9.03
CA HIS A 67 3.34 3.87 8.85
C HIS A 67 3.82 4.66 10.06
N TYR A 68 4.65 5.68 9.83
CA TYR A 68 5.09 6.59 10.90
C TYR A 68 3.98 7.62 11.19
N SER A 69 3.32 7.43 12.32
CA SER A 69 2.10 8.14 12.68
C SER A 69 2.38 9.59 13.07
N LEU A 70 1.68 10.53 12.44
CA LEU A 70 1.67 11.94 12.82
C LEU A 70 0.26 12.43 13.21
N TYR A 71 -0.71 11.51 13.26
CA TYR A 71 -2.11 11.85 13.45
C TYR A 71 -2.38 12.67 14.71
N ASN A 72 -3.30 13.62 14.57
CA ASN A 72 -3.86 14.36 15.70
C ASN A 72 -5.38 14.36 15.62
N GLY A 73 -5.99 13.45 16.37
CA GLY A 73 -7.43 13.20 16.35
C GLY A 73 -7.85 12.08 15.39
N VAL A 74 -8.97 11.45 15.73
CA VAL A 74 -9.56 10.30 15.04
C VAL A 74 -9.74 10.50 13.53
N THR A 75 -10.11 11.71 13.10
CA THR A 75 -10.30 12.01 11.67
C THR A 75 -8.99 11.91 10.89
N ASP A 76 -7.92 12.49 11.42
CA ASP A 76 -6.60 12.46 10.77
C ASP A 76 -6.00 11.05 10.85
N ALA A 77 -6.18 10.34 11.95
CA ALA A 77 -5.79 8.93 12.07
C ALA A 77 -6.41 8.04 10.99
N LYS A 78 -7.69 8.26 10.64
CA LYS A 78 -8.33 7.55 9.52
C LYS A 78 -7.77 7.98 8.17
N ALA A 79 -7.43 9.25 7.99
CA ALA A 79 -6.80 9.75 6.77
C ALA A 79 -5.38 9.18 6.55
N GLU A 80 -4.60 9.05 7.63
CA GLU A 80 -3.30 8.37 7.64
C GLU A 80 -3.45 6.88 7.31
N ALA A 81 -4.45 6.21 7.90
CA ALA A 81 -4.73 4.81 7.63
C ALA A 81 -5.12 4.56 6.16
N ASP A 82 -6.00 5.38 5.58
CA ASP A 82 -6.35 5.31 4.16
C ASP A 82 -5.11 5.51 3.27
N PHE A 83 -4.31 6.52 3.57
CA PHE A 83 -3.08 6.79 2.83
C PHE A 83 -2.11 5.61 2.89
N PHE A 84 -1.86 5.08 4.09
CA PHE A 84 -1.00 3.92 4.28
C PHE A 84 -1.48 2.69 3.53
N VAL A 85 -2.77 2.34 3.65
CA VAL A 85 -3.37 1.23 2.92
C VAL A 85 -3.27 1.43 1.40
N SER A 86 -3.46 2.65 0.91
CA SER A 86 -3.37 2.95 -0.52
C SER A 86 -1.95 2.72 -1.07
N VAL A 87 -0.91 3.02 -0.29
CA VAL A 87 0.48 2.78 -0.69
C VAL A 87 0.86 1.30 -0.49
N ALA A 88 0.39 0.66 0.57
CA ALA A 88 0.62 -0.76 0.82
C ALA A 88 0.08 -1.64 -0.31
N LYS A 89 -1.12 -1.33 -0.82
CA LYS A 89 -1.69 -2.00 -2.01
C LYS A 89 -0.77 -1.89 -3.23
N GLN A 90 -0.18 -0.71 -3.47
CA GLN A 90 0.78 -0.51 -4.57
C GLN A 90 2.07 -1.33 -4.40
N MET A 91 2.43 -1.68 -3.17
CA MET A 91 3.57 -2.55 -2.84
C MET A 91 3.22 -4.04 -2.87
N GLY A 92 1.97 -4.41 -3.20
CA GLY A 92 1.51 -5.79 -3.25
C GLY A 92 1.04 -6.36 -1.90
N ALA A 93 0.69 -5.50 -0.93
CA ALA A 93 0.15 -5.94 0.34
C ALA A 93 -1.16 -6.72 0.16
N THR A 94 -1.21 -7.92 0.73
CA THR A 94 -2.40 -8.77 0.79
C THR A 94 -3.06 -8.67 2.17
N ALA A 95 -4.26 -9.24 2.34
CA ALA A 95 -4.91 -9.32 3.66
C ALA A 95 -4.04 -10.03 4.74
N ASN A 96 -3.05 -10.81 4.31
CA ASN A 96 -2.10 -11.50 5.17
C ASN A 96 -0.81 -10.71 5.46
N THR A 97 -0.63 -9.54 4.85
CA THR A 97 0.51 -8.66 5.12
C THR A 97 0.31 -7.96 6.46
N VAL A 98 1.35 -7.96 7.31
CA VAL A 98 1.32 -7.27 8.59
C VAL A 98 1.44 -5.77 8.37
N MET A 99 0.49 -5.02 8.94
CA MET A 99 0.40 -3.56 8.87
C MET A 99 0.65 -2.96 10.25
N VAL A 100 1.72 -2.18 10.40
CA VAL A 100 2.16 -1.65 11.69
C VAL A 100 1.83 -0.16 11.82
N ALA A 101 1.21 0.19 12.95
CA ALA A 101 1.12 1.57 13.40
C ALA A 101 2.38 1.91 14.20
N ASP A 102 3.25 2.76 13.66
CA ASP A 102 4.45 3.25 14.34
C ASP A 102 4.12 4.58 15.03
N ALA A 103 3.78 4.50 16.31
CA ALA A 103 3.32 5.61 17.12
C ALA A 103 4.40 6.01 18.13
N GLU A 104 5.32 6.85 17.68
CA GLU A 104 6.45 7.32 18.50
C GLU A 104 6.78 8.80 18.32
N ALA A 105 6.11 9.49 17.39
CA ALA A 105 6.41 10.88 17.10
C ALA A 105 6.16 11.77 18.34
N PRO A 106 7.08 12.68 18.69
CA PRO A 106 6.94 13.54 19.86
C PRO A 106 5.75 14.50 19.78
N THR A 107 5.18 14.68 18.58
CA THR A 107 3.96 15.45 18.32
C THR A 107 2.69 14.76 18.77
N LEU A 108 2.72 13.45 19.02
CA LEU A 108 1.56 12.68 19.48
C LEU A 108 1.33 12.88 20.98
N TYR A 109 0.45 13.81 21.33
CA TYR A 109 0.18 14.17 22.72
C TYR A 109 -0.67 13.12 23.45
N SER A 110 -1.81 12.72 22.85
CA SER A 110 -2.77 11.75 23.40
C SER A 110 -3.15 10.66 22.39
N PRO A 111 -2.20 9.85 21.91
CA PRO A 111 -2.39 9.00 20.74
C PRO A 111 -3.27 7.76 20.95
N TYR A 112 -3.75 7.49 22.17
CA TYR A 112 -4.44 6.23 22.46
C TYR A 112 -5.63 5.99 21.52
N ALA A 113 -6.58 6.93 21.51
CA ALA A 113 -7.80 6.82 20.71
C ALA A 113 -7.51 6.94 19.20
N ASP A 114 -6.52 7.73 18.82
CA ASP A 114 -6.14 7.95 17.43
C ASP A 114 -5.49 6.69 16.84
N THR A 115 -4.58 6.06 17.59
CA THR A 115 -3.96 4.79 17.20
C THR A 115 -5.00 3.69 17.05
N GLN A 116 -5.97 3.63 17.97
CA GLN A 116 -7.07 2.68 17.88
C GLN A 116 -7.91 2.95 16.61
N ALA A 117 -8.25 4.21 16.33
CA ALA A 117 -8.99 4.58 15.13
C ALA A 117 -8.25 4.24 13.82
N PHE A 118 -6.94 4.47 13.78
CA PHE A 118 -6.07 4.07 12.67
C PHE A 118 -6.13 2.56 12.43
N GLN A 119 -5.93 1.76 13.48
CA GLN A 119 -5.92 0.29 13.42
C GLN A 119 -7.29 -0.30 13.05
N ASP A 120 -8.36 0.27 13.57
CA ASP A 120 -9.72 -0.14 13.26
C ASP A 120 -10.06 0.18 11.80
N TYR A 121 -9.58 1.31 11.27
CA TYR A 121 -9.75 1.65 9.85
C TYR A 121 -8.96 0.70 8.93
N ILE A 122 -7.73 0.34 9.29
CA ILE A 122 -6.95 -0.66 8.54
C ILE A 122 -7.63 -2.03 8.53
N ALA A 123 -8.20 -2.44 9.68
CA ALA A 123 -8.98 -3.67 9.77
C ALA A 123 -10.24 -3.62 8.90
N TYR A 124 -10.96 -2.50 8.95
CA TYR A 124 -12.11 -2.23 8.07
C TYR A 124 -11.74 -2.33 6.58
N MET A 125 -10.53 -1.93 6.20
CA MET A 125 -10.00 -2.03 4.84
C MET A 125 -9.47 -3.43 4.46
N GLY A 126 -9.65 -4.43 5.32
CA GLY A 126 -9.35 -5.84 5.05
C GLY A 126 -8.00 -6.35 5.55
N TYR A 127 -7.24 -5.52 6.29
CA TYR A 127 -5.91 -5.89 6.82
C TYR A 127 -5.99 -6.16 8.31
N ASN A 128 -6.26 -7.41 8.67
CA ASN A 128 -6.47 -7.82 10.06
C ASN A 128 -5.17 -8.20 10.79
N LYS A 129 -4.09 -8.51 10.06
CA LYS A 129 -2.77 -8.70 10.66
C LYS A 129 -2.11 -7.35 10.90
N GLN A 130 -2.00 -6.98 12.16
CA GLN A 130 -1.49 -5.67 12.56
C GLN A 130 -0.56 -5.78 13.77
N ALA A 131 0.24 -4.75 14.00
CA ALA A 131 0.95 -4.55 15.26
C ALA A 131 0.98 -3.07 15.66
N THR A 132 1.13 -2.81 16.96
CA THR A 132 1.43 -1.48 17.49
C THR A 132 2.92 -1.41 17.80
N TYR A 133 3.62 -0.45 17.20
CA TYR A 133 5.02 -0.17 17.52
C TYR A 133 5.18 1.14 18.31
N SER A 134 6.05 1.10 19.33
CA SER A 134 6.57 2.27 20.04
C SER A 134 7.71 1.87 20.98
N MET A 135 8.34 2.84 21.65
CA MET A 135 9.30 2.58 22.73
C MET A 135 8.61 2.14 24.03
N ALA A 136 9.30 1.32 24.84
CA ALA A 136 8.77 0.76 26.09
C ALA A 136 8.18 1.82 27.05
N SER A 137 8.77 3.01 27.09
CA SER A 137 8.30 4.12 27.93
C SER A 137 6.88 4.59 27.61
N TRP A 138 6.42 4.47 26.36
CA TRP A 138 5.06 4.83 25.97
C TRP A 138 4.03 3.83 26.47
N PHE A 139 4.40 2.54 26.49
CA PHE A 139 3.57 1.49 27.06
C PHE A 139 3.50 1.58 28.59
N TRP A 140 4.61 1.88 29.27
CA TRP A 140 4.61 2.14 30.72
C TRP A 140 3.72 3.32 31.09
N ALA A 141 3.73 4.37 30.27
CA ALA A 141 2.86 5.54 30.41
C ALA A 141 1.43 5.31 29.91
N LYS A 142 1.09 4.12 29.40
CA LYS A 142 -0.23 3.76 28.86
C LYS A 142 -0.73 4.70 27.76
N LYS A 143 0.18 5.20 26.92
CA LYS A 143 -0.16 6.13 25.82
C LYS A 143 -0.86 5.46 24.64
N LEU A 144 -0.72 4.14 24.49
CA LEU A 144 -1.14 3.39 23.30
C LEU A 144 -2.04 2.21 23.67
N PRO A 145 -2.93 1.80 22.76
CA PRO A 145 -3.75 0.62 22.96
C PRO A 145 -2.90 -0.66 22.87
N THR A 146 -3.29 -1.67 23.66
CA THR A 146 -2.63 -3.00 23.69
C THR A 146 -3.56 -4.11 23.20
N ASN A 147 -4.50 -3.76 22.33
CA ASN A 147 -5.51 -4.66 21.74
C ASN A 147 -5.00 -5.40 20.49
N ARG A 148 -3.83 -5.02 19.97
CA ARG A 148 -3.13 -5.66 18.85
C ARG A 148 -1.75 -6.16 19.32
N PRO A 149 -1.11 -7.09 18.59
CA PRO A 149 0.26 -7.49 18.86
C PRO A 149 1.20 -6.30 19.08
N LEU A 150 2.11 -6.41 20.06
CA LEU A 150 3.02 -5.35 20.45
C LEU A 150 4.42 -5.58 19.88
N TRP A 151 4.94 -4.58 19.17
CA TRP A 151 6.34 -4.49 18.78
C TRP A 151 7.01 -3.37 19.57
N VAL A 152 7.85 -3.72 20.54
CA VAL A 152 8.39 -2.75 21.51
C VAL A 152 9.87 -2.47 21.24
N ALA A 153 10.26 -1.19 21.22
CA ALA A 153 11.66 -0.79 21.23
C ALA A 153 12.18 -0.59 22.66
N ASN A 154 13.28 -1.27 23.00
CA ASN A 154 14.02 -1.05 24.26
C ASN A 154 15.45 -1.59 24.14
N TYR A 155 16.45 -0.70 24.14
CA TYR A 155 17.83 -1.05 23.79
C TYR A 155 18.74 -1.16 25.02
N GLY A 156 19.82 -1.96 24.90
CA GLY A 156 20.83 -2.09 25.94
C GLY A 156 20.36 -2.84 27.21
N VAL A 157 19.23 -3.52 27.12
CA VAL A 157 18.60 -4.29 28.19
C VAL A 157 18.46 -5.77 27.79
N SER A 158 18.25 -6.66 28.77
CA SER A 158 18.16 -8.11 28.53
C SER A 158 16.76 -8.61 28.13
N GLN A 159 15.74 -7.74 28.18
CA GLN A 159 14.34 -8.06 27.88
C GLN A 159 13.56 -6.78 27.48
N PRO A 160 12.43 -6.88 26.75
CA PRO A 160 11.69 -5.72 26.24
C PRO A 160 11.16 -4.77 27.33
N GLY A 161 10.97 -5.25 28.57
CA GLY A 161 10.51 -4.43 29.69
C GLY A 161 9.01 -4.10 29.68
N VAL A 162 8.26 -4.64 28.72
CA VAL A 162 6.79 -4.61 28.66
C VAL A 162 6.30 -6.06 28.69
N ASN A 163 5.18 -6.33 29.36
CA ASN A 163 4.61 -7.67 29.45
C ASN A 163 3.87 -8.02 28.14
N ASN A 164 3.84 -9.32 27.80
CA ASN A 164 3.10 -9.86 26.65
C ASN A 164 3.48 -9.18 25.33
N VAL A 165 4.77 -9.02 25.09
CA VAL A 165 5.31 -8.45 23.86
C VAL A 165 5.44 -9.52 22.80
N ASP A 166 4.97 -9.24 21.60
CA ASP A 166 5.01 -10.16 20.45
C ASP A 166 6.31 -10.02 19.65
N ALA A 167 6.88 -8.81 19.63
CA ALA A 167 8.14 -8.51 18.98
C ALA A 167 8.96 -7.47 19.76
N TRP A 168 10.29 -7.61 19.80
CA TRP A 168 11.18 -6.71 20.52
C TRP A 168 12.30 -6.19 19.63
N GLN A 169 12.29 -4.89 19.32
CA GLN A 169 13.42 -4.20 18.72
C GLN A 169 14.48 -3.96 19.80
N TYR A 170 15.57 -4.71 19.74
CA TYR A 170 16.56 -4.78 20.81
C TYR A 170 17.82 -3.96 20.53
N THR A 171 18.04 -3.56 19.26
CA THR A 171 19.20 -2.77 18.84
C THR A 171 18.90 -1.99 17.57
N SER A 172 19.58 -0.84 17.42
CA SER A 172 19.69 -0.04 16.20
C SER A 172 21.03 -0.15 15.49
N THR A 173 21.93 -1.00 16.02
CA THR A 173 23.32 -1.13 15.55
C THR A 173 23.69 -2.59 15.25
N TRP A 174 22.77 -3.34 14.64
CA TRP A 174 22.96 -4.78 14.44
C TRP A 174 24.22 -5.10 13.62
N ASN A 175 25.07 -5.96 14.17
CA ASN A 175 26.39 -6.32 13.61
C ASN A 175 27.28 -5.11 13.26
N GLY A 176 27.15 -4.01 14.02
CA GLY A 176 27.92 -2.78 13.80
C GLY A 176 27.43 -1.93 12.62
N MET A 177 26.32 -2.31 11.98
CA MET A 177 25.64 -1.52 10.96
C MET A 177 24.54 -0.68 11.59
N GLY A 178 24.20 0.48 11.02
CA GLY A 178 23.00 1.25 11.38
C GLY A 178 21.72 0.57 10.92
N GLN A 179 21.44 -0.60 11.49
CA GLN A 179 20.31 -1.46 11.18
C GLN A 179 19.57 -1.83 12.46
N ASP A 180 18.30 -1.47 12.49
CA ASP A 180 17.36 -1.87 13.53
C ASP A 180 17.05 -3.36 13.39
N MET A 181 17.10 -4.08 14.52
CA MET A 181 16.88 -5.52 14.55
C MET A 181 15.99 -5.92 15.71
N SER A 182 15.07 -6.82 15.39
CA SER A 182 14.02 -7.23 16.28
C SER A 182 13.95 -8.75 16.42
N TYR A 183 13.61 -9.21 17.62
CA TYR A 183 13.14 -10.57 17.85
C TYR A 183 11.64 -10.64 17.57
N ASP A 184 11.20 -11.67 16.85
CA ASP A 184 9.81 -12.06 16.68
C ASP A 184 9.51 -13.29 17.52
N TYR A 185 8.67 -13.14 18.54
CA TYR A 185 8.33 -14.21 19.47
C TYR A 185 7.14 -15.07 19.01
N THR A 186 6.32 -14.54 18.09
CA THR A 186 5.05 -15.18 17.70
C THR A 186 5.07 -15.70 16.27
N GLY A 187 6.06 -15.30 15.48
CA GLY A 187 6.14 -15.60 14.05
C GLY A 187 5.36 -14.60 13.19
N LEU A 188 4.82 -13.53 13.77
CA LEU A 188 4.00 -12.54 13.05
C LEU A 188 4.75 -11.91 11.87
N PHE A 189 6.03 -11.61 12.07
CA PHE A 189 6.89 -10.93 11.08
C PHE A 189 7.78 -11.89 10.29
N THR A 190 7.87 -13.15 10.72
CA THR A 190 8.87 -14.11 10.21
C THR A 190 8.28 -15.39 9.63
N THR A 191 6.97 -15.61 9.77
CA THR A 191 6.28 -16.78 9.21
C THR A 191 5.22 -16.38 8.19
N THR A 192 5.23 -17.03 7.02
CA THR A 192 4.11 -16.96 6.08
C THR A 192 2.98 -17.86 6.59
N SER A 193 1.86 -17.27 7.02
CA SER A 193 0.68 -18.07 7.37
C SER A 193 0.10 -18.76 6.13
N GLY A 194 0.40 -20.04 5.95
CA GLY A 194 -0.44 -21.02 5.25
C GLY A 194 -0.94 -20.69 3.85
N ASN A 195 -0.04 -20.62 2.87
CA ASN A 195 -0.11 -21.48 1.70
C ASN A 195 1.29 -21.51 1.09
N GLN A 196 1.94 -22.67 1.17
CA GLN A 196 3.19 -22.88 0.46
C GLN A 196 2.90 -22.81 -1.03
N VAL A 197 3.21 -21.67 -1.65
CA VAL A 197 3.66 -21.70 -3.04
C VAL A 197 5.14 -22.02 -2.95
N THR A 198 5.46 -23.29 -3.16
CA THR A 198 6.80 -23.69 -3.57
C THR A 198 7.15 -22.89 -4.81
N VAL A 199 8.09 -21.94 -4.69
CA VAL A 199 8.73 -21.35 -5.85
C VAL A 199 9.71 -22.39 -6.37
N GLU A 200 9.18 -23.34 -7.13
CA GLU A 200 10.02 -24.10 -8.05
C GLU A 200 10.45 -23.15 -9.16
N SER A 201 11.74 -23.20 -9.48
CA SER A 201 12.32 -22.60 -10.67
C SER A 201 11.66 -23.18 -11.91
N GLY A 202 10.62 -22.51 -12.41
CA GLY A 202 9.94 -22.82 -13.65
C GLY A 202 9.43 -21.53 -14.26
N GLU A 203 9.98 -21.18 -15.41
CA GLU A 203 9.40 -20.19 -16.31
C GLU A 203 7.94 -20.56 -16.54
N ASN A 204 7.00 -19.71 -16.12
CA ASN A 204 5.60 -19.86 -16.51
C ASN A 204 5.03 -18.48 -16.84
N GLU A 205 4.95 -18.22 -18.15
CA GLU A 205 3.92 -17.40 -18.75
C GLU A 205 2.59 -17.61 -18.03
N VAL A 206 1.98 -16.52 -17.56
CA VAL A 206 0.57 -16.54 -17.18
C VAL A 206 -0.23 -16.33 -18.46
N GLN A 207 -0.86 -17.40 -18.94
CA GLN A 207 -1.90 -17.36 -19.98
C GLN A 207 -3.08 -16.50 -19.48
N ILE A 208 -3.47 -15.56 -20.33
CA ILE A 208 -4.56 -14.61 -20.11
C ILE A 208 -5.87 -15.37 -20.12
N ASN A 209 -6.51 -15.54 -18.96
CA ASN A 209 -7.96 -15.56 -18.84
C ASN A 209 -8.34 -15.43 -17.35
N GLU A 210 -9.10 -14.38 -17.05
CA GLU A 210 -9.76 -14.09 -15.76
C GLU A 210 -8.90 -13.54 -14.62
N LEU A 211 -8.55 -12.24 -14.67
CA LEU A 211 -8.28 -11.47 -13.45
C LEU A 211 -8.90 -10.06 -13.55
N ASN A 212 -10.00 -9.89 -12.82
CA ASN A 212 -10.69 -8.66 -12.47
C ASN A 212 -9.77 -7.43 -12.35
N ARG A 213 -9.70 -6.56 -13.37
CA ARG A 213 -8.89 -5.33 -13.32
C ARG A 213 -9.70 -4.17 -12.75
N ILE A 214 -9.91 -4.24 -11.44
CA ILE A 214 -10.53 -3.16 -10.68
C ILE A 214 -9.46 -2.11 -10.36
N VAL A 215 -9.54 -0.94 -10.98
CA VAL A 215 -8.60 0.18 -10.82
C VAL A 215 -9.25 1.38 -10.15
N ASP A 216 -8.43 2.29 -9.62
CA ASP A 216 -8.96 3.59 -9.17
C ASP A 216 -9.62 4.32 -10.34
N TYR A 217 -10.71 5.06 -10.08
CA TYR A 217 -11.38 5.81 -11.14
C TYR A 217 -10.47 6.87 -11.79
N ARG A 218 -9.41 7.30 -11.09
CA ARG A 218 -8.40 8.24 -11.62
C ARG A 218 -7.32 7.58 -12.47
N THR A 219 -7.25 6.24 -12.49
CA THR A 219 -6.32 5.51 -13.35
C THR A 219 -6.80 5.58 -14.79
N MET A 220 -5.94 6.01 -15.72
CA MET A 220 -6.27 6.18 -17.14
C MET A 220 -6.42 4.83 -17.86
N GLY A 221 -5.74 3.78 -17.39
CA GLY A 221 -5.89 2.43 -17.90
C GLY A 221 -4.86 1.45 -17.34
N ILE A 222 -4.90 0.21 -17.84
CA ILE A 222 -3.87 -0.79 -17.58
C ILE A 222 -3.11 -1.08 -18.87
N GLY A 223 -1.80 -0.84 -18.83
CA GLY A 223 -0.86 -1.13 -19.90
C GLY A 223 -0.23 -2.51 -19.76
N LEU A 224 -0.19 -3.27 -20.86
CA LEU A 224 0.54 -4.52 -21.04
C LEU A 224 1.81 -4.25 -21.86
N ALA A 225 2.98 -4.51 -21.28
CA ALA A 225 4.25 -4.39 -21.99
C ALA A 225 4.30 -5.40 -23.13
N LYS A 226 4.45 -4.93 -24.38
CA LYS A 226 4.45 -5.78 -25.57
C LYS A 226 5.78 -6.51 -25.77
N ARG A 227 6.83 -6.02 -25.12
CA ARG A 227 8.22 -6.49 -25.18
C ARG A 227 8.95 -6.03 -23.94
N ASP A 228 10.17 -6.52 -23.75
CA ASP A 228 11.09 -5.93 -22.78
C ASP A 228 11.27 -4.45 -23.11
N ALA A 229 11.07 -3.58 -22.12
CA ALA A 229 10.97 -2.14 -22.33
C ALA A 229 11.69 -1.36 -21.22
N GLN A 230 12.10 -0.14 -21.55
CA GLN A 230 12.76 0.75 -20.61
C GLN A 230 11.73 1.67 -19.94
N ILE A 231 11.89 1.85 -18.63
CA ILE A 231 11.25 2.89 -17.85
C ILE A 231 12.25 4.02 -17.68
N LEU A 232 11.77 5.22 -17.97
CA LEU A 232 12.52 6.46 -17.99
C LEU A 232 12.10 7.34 -16.81
N ASP A 233 13.02 8.15 -16.29
CA ASP A 233 12.72 9.18 -15.27
C ASP A 233 11.93 10.37 -15.83
N ALA A 234 11.92 10.54 -17.15
CA ALA A 234 11.21 11.62 -17.81
C ALA A 234 10.67 11.22 -19.22
N PRO A 235 9.63 11.91 -19.74
CA PRO A 235 8.95 11.53 -20.98
C PRO A 235 9.60 12.17 -22.22
N TYR A 236 10.88 11.86 -22.46
CA TYR A 236 11.60 12.29 -23.66
C TYR A 236 12.74 11.31 -24.03
N PRO A 237 13.18 11.27 -25.31
CA PRO A 237 14.04 10.18 -25.82
C PRO A 237 15.41 10.02 -25.15
N TRP A 238 15.93 11.07 -24.53
CA TRP A 238 17.25 11.11 -23.87
C TRP A 238 17.15 11.12 -22.34
N ALA A 239 15.99 10.73 -21.78
CA ALA A 239 15.80 10.54 -20.35
C ALA A 239 16.61 9.33 -19.82
N ASN A 240 16.92 9.32 -18.52
CA ASN A 240 17.69 8.21 -17.95
C ASN A 240 16.82 6.98 -17.85
N VAL A 241 17.37 5.84 -18.22
CA VAL A 241 16.74 4.54 -17.98
C VAL A 241 16.91 4.22 -16.50
N ILE A 242 15.79 4.25 -15.76
CA ILE A 242 15.78 3.93 -14.33
C ILE A 242 15.46 2.45 -14.06
N LYS A 243 14.83 1.77 -15.03
CA LYS A 243 14.51 0.35 -14.92
C LYS A 243 14.23 -0.28 -16.29
N THR A 244 14.49 -1.57 -16.43
CA THR A 244 13.94 -2.40 -17.52
C THR A 244 12.82 -3.29 -16.99
N ILE A 245 11.74 -3.40 -17.77
CA ILE A 245 10.58 -4.27 -17.49
C ILE A 245 10.51 -5.36 -18.53
N LYS A 246 9.94 -6.51 -18.14
CA LYS A 246 9.75 -7.64 -19.04
C LYS A 246 8.48 -7.51 -19.88
N SER A 247 8.49 -8.10 -21.07
CA SER A 247 7.29 -8.34 -21.85
C SER A 247 6.20 -9.03 -21.01
N ASN A 248 4.94 -8.81 -21.37
CA ASN A 248 3.76 -9.36 -20.70
C ASN A 248 3.58 -8.94 -19.23
N THR A 249 4.25 -7.87 -18.79
CA THR A 249 3.99 -7.26 -17.48
C THR A 249 2.91 -6.19 -17.55
N LEU A 250 2.13 -6.06 -16.48
CA LEU A 250 1.02 -5.11 -16.37
C LEU A 250 1.37 -3.91 -15.51
N TRP A 251 0.91 -2.74 -15.94
CA TRP A 251 1.22 -1.46 -15.33
C TRP A 251 -0.01 -0.55 -15.33
N GLU A 252 -0.27 0.11 -14.21
CA GLU A 252 -1.22 1.22 -14.21
C GLU A 252 -0.67 2.37 -15.05
N VAL A 253 -1.54 2.97 -15.85
CA VAL A 253 -1.22 4.11 -16.69
C VAL A 253 -2.04 5.29 -16.18
N PHE A 254 -1.38 6.40 -15.88
CA PHE A 254 -2.01 7.57 -15.26
C PHE A 254 -2.13 8.76 -16.19
N GLN A 255 -1.20 8.88 -17.14
CA GLN A 255 -1.18 10.02 -18.05
C GLN A 255 -0.51 9.64 -19.37
N ARG A 256 -0.95 10.25 -20.47
CA ARG A 256 -0.21 10.27 -21.73
C ARG A 256 0.55 11.59 -21.85
N LYS A 257 1.86 11.54 -22.10
CA LYS A 257 2.71 12.72 -22.24
C LYS A 257 3.75 12.51 -23.33
N GLY A 258 3.61 13.21 -24.45
CA GLY A 258 4.65 13.31 -25.49
C GLY A 258 5.17 11.98 -26.06
N GLY A 259 4.29 11.05 -26.46
CA GLY A 259 4.71 9.73 -26.96
C GLY A 259 5.04 8.72 -25.86
N TYR A 260 4.90 9.10 -24.58
CA TYR A 260 5.10 8.25 -23.41
C TYR A 260 3.82 8.12 -22.58
N TYR A 261 3.79 7.10 -21.75
CA TYR A 261 2.81 6.92 -20.69
C TYR A 261 3.48 7.04 -19.33
N SER A 262 2.88 7.80 -18.42
CA SER A 262 3.25 7.82 -17.00
C SER A 262 2.69 6.58 -16.31
N LEU A 263 3.56 5.89 -15.58
CA LEU A 263 3.25 4.73 -14.75
C LEU A 263 3.21 5.06 -13.25
N GLY A 264 3.18 6.36 -12.91
CA GLY A 264 3.17 6.87 -11.54
C GLY A 264 4.54 7.36 -11.07
N GLY A 265 4.56 8.53 -10.41
CA GLY A 265 5.81 9.23 -10.06
C GLY A 265 6.62 9.63 -11.30
N GLU A 266 7.94 9.64 -11.18
CA GLU A 266 8.90 9.88 -12.28
C GLU A 266 9.18 8.58 -13.05
N GLN A 267 8.14 7.90 -13.54
CA GLN A 267 8.28 6.68 -14.33
C GLN A 267 7.48 6.78 -15.62
N TYR A 268 8.19 6.70 -16.74
CA TYR A 268 7.62 6.84 -18.08
C TYR A 268 8.04 5.68 -18.98
N ILE A 269 7.09 5.17 -19.75
CA ILE A 269 7.36 4.15 -20.77
C ILE A 269 7.00 4.69 -22.15
N ASN A 270 7.75 4.31 -23.18
CA ASN A 270 7.41 4.64 -24.55
C ASN A 270 6.05 4.01 -24.92
N ALA A 271 5.13 4.80 -25.47
CA ALA A 271 3.82 4.30 -25.87
C ALA A 271 3.90 3.19 -26.93
N GLY A 272 4.97 3.17 -27.72
CA GLY A 272 5.28 2.12 -28.68
C GLY A 272 5.58 0.76 -28.04
N ASP A 273 5.87 0.69 -26.75
CA ASP A 273 6.28 -0.53 -26.04
C ASP A 273 5.19 -1.14 -25.16
N ILE A 274 4.05 -0.47 -25.03
CA ILE A 274 2.95 -0.89 -24.18
C ILE A 274 1.61 -0.81 -24.93
N SER A 275 0.68 -1.71 -24.64
CA SER A 275 -0.70 -1.69 -25.13
C SER A 275 -1.63 -1.39 -23.96
N VAL A 276 -2.52 -0.41 -24.07
CA VAL A 276 -3.33 0.03 -22.93
C VAL A 276 -4.80 -0.34 -23.11
N THR A 277 -5.36 -1.02 -22.11
CA THR A 277 -6.81 -1.13 -21.91
C THR A 277 -7.27 0.10 -21.13
N TRP A 278 -8.20 0.86 -21.70
CA TRP A 278 -8.55 2.19 -21.22
C TRP A 278 -9.70 2.18 -20.22
N ASN A 279 -9.54 2.95 -19.15
CA ASN A 279 -10.67 3.55 -18.46
C ASN A 279 -11.13 4.74 -19.30
N THR A 280 -12.11 4.54 -20.18
CA THR A 280 -12.56 5.57 -21.14
C THR A 280 -13.09 6.82 -20.45
N GLY A 281 -13.70 6.64 -19.26
CA GLY A 281 -14.18 7.74 -18.43
C GLY A 281 -13.06 8.70 -18.05
N GLN A 282 -11.97 8.16 -17.52
CA GLN A 282 -10.82 8.96 -17.13
C GLN A 282 -9.96 9.41 -18.31
N ALA A 283 -9.77 8.55 -19.32
CA ALA A 283 -8.88 8.83 -20.45
C ALA A 283 -9.47 9.84 -21.44
N PHE A 284 -10.80 9.84 -21.61
CA PHE A 284 -11.48 10.58 -22.66
C PHE A 284 -12.67 11.40 -22.16
N GLY A 285 -12.98 11.36 -20.86
CA GLY A 285 -14.19 11.97 -20.31
C GLY A 285 -15.48 11.21 -20.64
N ASP A 286 -15.37 10.03 -21.27
CA ASP A 286 -16.51 9.22 -21.72
C ASP A 286 -16.76 8.07 -20.76
N TRP A 287 -17.63 8.35 -19.78
CA TRP A 287 -18.00 7.40 -18.75
C TRP A 287 -19.12 6.45 -19.19
N GLN A 288 -19.78 6.68 -20.33
CA GLN A 288 -20.88 5.82 -20.77
C GLN A 288 -20.35 4.41 -21.11
N GLY A 289 -21.02 3.38 -20.60
CA GLY A 289 -20.60 1.99 -20.75
C GLY A 289 -19.45 1.57 -19.84
N VAL A 290 -18.84 2.48 -19.07
CA VAL A 290 -17.82 2.13 -18.09
C VAL A 290 -18.43 1.25 -17.01
N ARG A 291 -17.76 0.14 -16.71
CA ARG A 291 -18.16 -0.76 -15.64
C ARG A 291 -17.57 -0.28 -14.33
N VAL A 292 -18.40 -0.08 -13.32
CA VAL A 292 -18.00 0.46 -12.03
C VAL A 292 -18.42 -0.47 -10.90
N LYS A 293 -17.56 -0.63 -9.89
CA LYS A 293 -17.86 -1.38 -8.67
C LYS A 293 -17.83 -0.42 -7.48
N PRO A 294 -18.87 -0.36 -6.63
CA PRO A 294 -18.88 0.54 -5.48
C PRO A 294 -17.70 0.25 -4.56
N ILE A 295 -17.14 1.29 -3.94
CA ILE A 295 -16.22 1.11 -2.81
C ILE A 295 -17.01 0.68 -1.57
N ASN A 296 -16.34 0.10 -0.58
CA ASN A 296 -17.01 -0.22 0.68
C ASN A 296 -17.50 1.06 1.35
N GLY A 297 -18.79 1.10 1.70
CA GLY A 297 -19.41 2.24 2.35
C GLY A 297 -20.92 2.27 2.16
N ASP A 298 -21.58 3.08 2.98
CA ASP A 298 -23.01 3.32 2.86
C ASP A 298 -23.26 4.27 1.66
N ILE A 299 -23.34 3.69 0.46
CA ILE A 299 -23.45 4.44 -0.80
C ILE A 299 -24.88 4.36 -1.31
N TRP A 300 -25.49 5.52 -1.48
CA TRP A 300 -26.84 5.68 -1.97
C TRP A 300 -26.85 6.43 -3.29
N THR A 301 -27.74 6.04 -4.18
CA THR A 301 -28.07 6.81 -5.38
C THR A 301 -28.83 8.07 -5.03
N GLN A 302 -28.70 9.07 -5.90
CA GLN A 302 -29.38 10.36 -5.86
C GLN A 302 -30.34 10.50 -7.04
N SER A 303 -31.38 11.32 -6.90
CA SER A 303 -32.38 11.51 -7.95
C SER A 303 -31.86 12.39 -9.09
N THR A 304 -30.99 13.33 -8.75
CA THR A 304 -30.23 14.23 -9.62
C THR A 304 -28.80 14.39 -9.07
N PRO A 305 -27.82 14.82 -9.87
CA PRO A 305 -26.47 15.06 -9.37
C PRO A 305 -26.46 16.10 -8.24
N ASP A 306 -25.78 15.76 -7.13
CA ASP A 306 -25.51 16.66 -5.98
C ASP A 306 -26.76 17.12 -5.20
N ASP A 307 -27.86 16.37 -5.23
CA ASP A 307 -29.08 16.72 -4.49
C ASP A 307 -29.09 16.23 -3.03
N GLY A 308 -28.16 15.36 -2.66
CA GLY A 308 -28.01 14.83 -1.30
C GLY A 308 -29.17 13.92 -0.84
N THR A 309 -30.12 13.58 -1.72
CA THR A 309 -31.25 12.71 -1.40
C THR A 309 -30.89 11.26 -1.66
N GLY A 310 -30.94 10.42 -0.63
CA GLY A 310 -30.73 8.98 -0.79
C GLY A 310 -31.98 8.32 -1.38
N VAL A 311 -31.85 7.65 -2.53
CA VAL A 311 -32.95 6.96 -3.23
C VAL A 311 -32.83 5.44 -3.08
N THR A 312 -31.68 4.85 -3.39
CA THR A 312 -31.46 3.40 -3.32
C THR A 312 -30.04 3.09 -2.89
N GLN A 313 -29.88 2.20 -1.92
CA GLN A 313 -28.57 1.74 -1.47
C GLN A 313 -27.95 0.81 -2.52
N LEU A 314 -26.66 0.98 -2.80
CA LEU A 314 -25.94 0.12 -3.73
C LEU A 314 -25.50 -1.19 -3.06
N ASP A 315 -25.55 -2.26 -3.84
CA ASP A 315 -24.91 -3.53 -3.51
C ASP A 315 -23.42 -3.44 -3.86
N GLN A 316 -22.56 -3.54 -2.84
CA GLN A 316 -21.12 -3.39 -2.98
C GLN A 316 -20.46 -4.54 -3.74
N ASP A 317 -21.12 -5.69 -3.88
CA ASP A 317 -20.59 -6.83 -4.62
C ASP A 317 -20.92 -6.78 -6.12
N MET A 318 -21.89 -5.94 -6.49
CA MET A 318 -22.36 -5.79 -7.86
C MET A 318 -21.45 -4.88 -8.69
N VAL A 319 -21.34 -5.22 -9.98
CA VAL A 319 -20.77 -4.34 -11.00
C VAL A 319 -21.91 -3.66 -11.74
N TYR A 320 -21.86 -2.34 -11.77
CA TYR A 320 -22.81 -1.49 -12.47
C TYR A 320 -22.23 -1.03 -13.79
N VAL A 321 -23.10 -0.70 -14.75
CA VAL A 321 -22.72 -0.08 -16.02
C VAL A 321 -23.21 1.34 -16.01
N VAL A 322 -22.32 2.28 -16.22
CA VAL A 322 -22.65 3.70 -16.31
C VAL A 322 -23.47 3.94 -17.58
N THR A 323 -24.65 4.54 -17.44
CA THR A 323 -25.53 4.86 -18.58
C THR A 323 -25.37 6.29 -19.05
N GLU A 324 -24.97 7.19 -18.15
CA GLU A 324 -24.78 8.62 -18.38
C GLU A 324 -23.80 9.19 -17.35
N ALA A 325 -23.15 10.32 -17.64
CA ALA A 325 -22.36 11.06 -16.67
C ALA A 325 -22.60 12.57 -16.76
N ASN A 326 -22.44 13.25 -15.64
CA ASN A 326 -22.59 14.69 -15.50
C ASN A 326 -21.44 15.23 -14.64
N VAL A 327 -20.97 16.44 -14.95
CA VAL A 327 -19.96 17.12 -14.13
C VAL A 327 -20.61 18.34 -13.48
N THR A 328 -20.63 18.35 -12.15
CA THR A 328 -21.16 19.45 -11.34
C THR A 328 -20.18 19.70 -10.19
N ASN A 329 -19.86 20.97 -9.91
CA ASN A 329 -18.93 21.37 -8.84
C ASN A 329 -17.57 20.63 -8.89
N ASP A 330 -16.98 20.51 -10.09
CA ASP A 330 -15.73 19.78 -10.36
C ASP A 330 -15.73 18.27 -9.98
N GLN A 331 -16.91 17.72 -9.67
CA GLN A 331 -17.13 16.31 -9.38
C GLN A 331 -17.86 15.64 -10.54
N VAL A 332 -17.34 14.49 -10.98
CA VAL A 332 -18.05 13.64 -11.94
C VAL A 332 -19.07 12.81 -11.17
N TYR A 333 -20.31 12.85 -11.62
CA TYR A 333 -21.40 11.98 -11.22
C TYR A 333 -21.73 11.02 -12.36
N VAL A 334 -21.94 9.76 -12.03
CA VAL A 334 -22.34 8.73 -12.98
C VAL A 334 -23.73 8.21 -12.64
N ASN A 335 -24.53 7.95 -13.68
CA ASN A 335 -25.84 7.34 -13.55
C ASN A 335 -25.73 5.83 -13.77
N ILE A 336 -26.26 5.05 -12.83
CA ILE A 336 -26.29 3.58 -12.87
C ILE A 336 -27.70 3.02 -12.56
N GLY A 337 -28.74 3.80 -12.84
CA GLY A 337 -30.09 3.63 -12.27
C GLY A 337 -30.42 4.67 -11.19
N GLY A 338 -29.55 5.67 -11.06
CA GLY A 338 -29.54 6.76 -10.08
C GLY A 338 -28.14 7.38 -10.05
N TRP A 339 -28.03 8.64 -9.61
CA TRP A 339 -26.78 9.40 -9.69
C TRP A 339 -25.89 9.15 -8.48
N VAL A 340 -24.60 8.91 -8.73
CA VAL A 340 -23.62 8.68 -7.66
C VAL A 340 -22.29 9.33 -8.06
N PRO A 341 -21.59 10.00 -7.13
CA PRO A 341 -20.25 10.53 -7.43
C PRO A 341 -19.29 9.41 -7.85
N ILE A 342 -18.49 9.63 -8.90
CA ILE A 342 -17.56 8.61 -9.40
C ILE A 342 -16.49 8.21 -8.37
N ASP A 343 -16.20 9.09 -7.41
CA ASP A 343 -15.24 8.84 -6.33
C ASP A 343 -15.70 7.72 -5.38
N LYS A 344 -16.97 7.30 -5.47
CA LYS A 344 -17.56 6.16 -4.76
C LYS A 344 -17.39 4.84 -5.50
N PHE A 345 -16.66 4.82 -6.60
CA PHE A 345 -16.43 3.60 -7.38
C PHE A 345 -14.95 3.34 -7.65
N LYS A 346 -14.68 2.07 -7.94
CA LYS A 346 -13.56 1.62 -8.75
C LYS A 346 -14.06 1.28 -10.15
N VAL A 347 -13.16 1.33 -11.13
CA VAL A 347 -13.47 0.99 -12.53
C VAL A 347 -13.02 -0.43 -12.84
N VAL A 348 -13.88 -1.20 -13.50
CA VAL A 348 -13.61 -2.57 -13.93
C VAL A 348 -13.21 -2.55 -15.41
N LEU A 349 -11.96 -2.91 -15.69
CA LEU A 349 -11.37 -2.95 -17.04
C LEU A 349 -11.26 -4.35 -17.64
#